data_AF-A0A535EK05-F1
#
_entry.id   AF-A0A535EK05-F1
#
_cell.length_a   1.000
_cell.length_b   1.000
_cell.length_c   1.000
_cell.angle_alpha   90.00
_cell.angle_beta   90.00
_cell.angle_gamma   90.00
#
_symmetry.space_group_name_H-M   'P 1'
#
loop_
_entity.id
_entity.type
_entity.pdbx_description
1 polymer ?
#
loop_
_entity_poly.entity_id
_entity_poly.type
_entity_poly.pdbx_seq_one_letter_code
_entity_poly.pdbx_strand_id
1 'polypeptide(L)'
;MLWLAARSLLARRLSTAVTGLGLLIATLGFNLLASTSQTASAVLHGDIASAWSTPYDLLVRPAGSVTSLERADGLVRPNYVSGLAGGGITLAQLDAIRDESSVEVAAPIAVSGYALWRLQGIGVTLPRPNEGDSVRVYRLSFGETTDAGMSRYAIQVHYLVVASSGWFRLDPQTLFGQLTTGDVKMGCGGTEVTGYEVSCWAPNQCFGDRCGPAEDPPGYGLEMLQPVLVAGIDPMAEARLAHLDRCVVNGRYLNASASPEPARDRDPPGTVIPALLSDRSFVDATLTSKVERATDPWAIVHGGPTENAVWTDPQQTDETVDAMYRQYIPHVGEEVDEWPLWSAGD
;
A
#
# COMPACT_ATOMS: atom_id res chain seq x y z
N MET A 1 0.73 -29.21 59.90
CA MET A 1 0.25 -28.62 58.63
C MET A 1 0.36 -29.62 57.48
N LEU A 2 1.56 -30.01 57.02
CA LEU A 2 1.77 -30.94 55.89
C LEU A 2 1.12 -32.33 56.07
N TRP A 3 1.14 -32.88 57.29
CA TRP A 3 0.53 -34.19 57.58
C TRP A 3 -1.00 -34.19 57.47
N LEU A 4 -1.65 -33.09 57.87
CA LEU A 4 -3.10 -32.91 57.73
C LEU A 4 -3.48 -32.72 56.25
N ALA A 5 -2.67 -32.01 55.48
CA ALA A 5 -2.83 -31.88 54.03
C ALA A 5 -2.65 -33.22 53.29
N ALA A 6 -1.63 -34.01 53.63
CA ALA A 6 -1.45 -35.34 53.05
C ALA A 6 -2.63 -36.27 53.35
N ARG A 7 -3.15 -36.22 54.59
CA ARG A 7 -4.29 -37.04 55.02
C ARG A 7 -5.60 -36.61 54.36
N SER A 8 -5.82 -35.32 54.09
CA SER A 8 -7.00 -34.84 53.36
C SER A 8 -6.95 -35.21 51.88
N LEU A 9 -5.77 -35.16 51.24
CA LEU A 9 -5.53 -35.66 49.88
C LEU A 9 -5.79 -37.18 49.77
N LEU A 10 -5.36 -37.95 50.77
CA LEU A 10 -5.59 -39.39 50.86
C LEU A 10 -7.05 -39.78 51.18
N ALA A 11 -7.82 -38.89 51.80
CA ALA A 11 -9.24 -39.11 52.09
C ALA A 11 -10.14 -38.76 50.89
N ARG A 12 -9.72 -37.80 50.05
CA ARG A 12 -10.47 -37.34 48.86
C ARG A 12 -9.82 -37.80 47.55
N ARG A 13 -9.37 -39.06 47.51
CA ARG A 13 -8.53 -39.63 46.44
C ARG A 13 -9.04 -39.34 45.04
N LEU A 14 -10.36 -39.46 44.81
CA LEU A 14 -10.97 -39.25 43.50
C LEU A 14 -10.86 -37.78 43.06
N SER A 15 -11.22 -36.84 43.93
CA SER A 15 -11.15 -35.41 43.63
C SER A 15 -9.71 -34.93 43.46
N THR A 16 -8.79 -35.39 44.31
CA THR A 16 -7.37 -35.08 44.19
C THR A 16 -6.77 -35.64 42.90
N ALA A 17 -7.15 -36.85 42.49
CA ALA A 17 -6.69 -37.45 41.24
C ALA A 17 -7.19 -36.67 40.02
N VAL A 18 -8.46 -36.24 40.01
CA VAL A 18 -9.03 -35.44 38.90
C VAL A 18 -8.36 -34.07 38.81
N THR A 19 -8.17 -33.36 39.93
CA THR A 19 -7.49 -32.06 39.92
C THR A 19 -6.02 -32.19 39.55
N GLY A 20 -5.33 -33.23 40.05
CA GLY A 20 -3.94 -33.51 39.69
C GLY A 20 -3.77 -33.86 38.22
N LEU A 21 -4.67 -34.67 37.66
CA LEU A 21 -4.69 -34.99 36.23
C LEU A 21 -4.97 -33.75 35.38
N GLY A 22 -5.93 -32.89 35.78
CA GLY A 22 -6.20 -31.63 35.10
C GLY A 22 -4.99 -30.69 35.09
N LEU A 23 -4.28 -30.55 36.22
CA LEU A 23 -3.07 -29.75 36.31
C LEU A 23 -1.92 -30.34 35.47
N LEU A 24 -1.77 -31.66 35.46
CA LEU A 24 -0.80 -32.36 34.61
C LEU A 24 -1.08 -32.13 33.12
N ILE A 25 -2.33 -32.27 32.69
CA ILE A 25 -2.72 -32.02 31.29
C ILE A 25 -2.46 -30.56 30.92
N ALA A 26 -2.82 -29.61 31.78
CA ALA A 26 -2.60 -28.19 31.53
C ALA A 26 -1.11 -27.84 31.44
N THR A 27 -0.28 -28.38 32.35
CA THR A 27 1.17 -28.14 32.35
C THR A 27 1.85 -28.81 31.17
N LEU A 28 1.50 -30.05 30.83
CA LEU A 28 2.04 -30.73 29.65
C LEU A 28 1.62 -30.02 28.35
N GLY A 29 0.37 -29.58 28.25
CA GLY A 29 -0.12 -28.79 27.12
C GLY A 29 0.61 -27.45 26.97
N PHE A 30 0.82 -26.73 28.09
CA PHE A 30 1.59 -25.48 28.08
C PHE A 30 3.06 -25.70 27.67
N ASN A 31 3.71 -26.73 28.21
CA ASN A 31 5.10 -27.05 27.84
C ASN A 31 5.22 -27.46 26.37
N LEU A 32 4.27 -28.24 25.86
CA LEU A 32 4.25 -28.62 24.45
C LEU A 32 4.10 -27.38 23.56
N LEU A 33 3.14 -26.50 23.88
CA LEU A 33 2.91 -25.27 23.16
C LEU A 33 4.14 -24.35 23.18
N ALA A 34 4.74 -24.14 24.36
CA ALA A 34 5.94 -23.33 24.52
C ALA A 34 7.13 -23.91 23.72
N SER A 35 7.32 -25.23 23.75
CA SER A 35 8.37 -25.91 22.99
C SER A 35 8.14 -25.81 21.49
N THR A 36 6.91 -25.99 21.01
CA THR A 36 6.59 -25.81 19.58
C THR A 36 6.79 -24.37 19.13
N SER A 37 6.47 -23.39 19.96
CA SER A 37 6.68 -21.97 19.66
C SER A 37 8.17 -21.62 19.59
N GLN A 38 8.98 -22.09 20.55
CA GLN A 38 10.43 -21.91 20.52
C GLN A 38 11.07 -22.61 19.32
N THR A 39 10.61 -23.81 18.97
CA THR A 39 11.11 -24.56 17.82
C THR A 39 10.73 -23.89 16.51
N ALA A 40 9.47 -23.44 16.36
CA ALA A 40 9.03 -22.68 15.20
C ALA A 40 9.83 -21.38 15.05
N SER A 41 10.07 -20.66 16.14
CA SER A 41 10.91 -19.46 16.11
C SER A 41 12.35 -19.78 15.69
N ALA A 42 12.95 -20.82 16.27
CA ALA A 42 14.32 -21.23 15.93
C ALA A 42 14.46 -21.70 14.49
N VAL A 43 13.48 -22.46 13.98
CA VAL A 43 13.43 -22.88 12.57
C VAL A 43 13.22 -21.68 11.66
N LEU A 44 12.31 -20.75 11.97
CA LEU A 44 12.14 -19.53 11.19
C LEU A 44 13.43 -18.70 11.15
N HIS A 45 14.12 -18.50 12.26
CA HIS A 45 15.39 -17.76 12.28
C HIS A 45 16.50 -18.51 11.53
N GLY A 46 16.57 -19.84 11.67
CA GLY A 46 17.56 -20.68 10.98
C GLY A 46 17.33 -20.76 9.48
N ASP A 47 16.08 -20.90 9.05
CA ASP A 47 15.66 -20.92 7.64
C ASP A 47 15.87 -19.54 7.01
N ILE A 48 15.53 -18.45 7.71
CA ILE A 48 15.83 -17.08 7.23
C ILE A 48 17.34 -16.88 7.09
N ALA A 49 18.14 -17.21 8.11
CA ALA A 49 19.59 -17.03 8.06
C ALA A 49 20.28 -17.92 7.02
N SER A 50 19.75 -19.12 6.73
CA SER A 50 20.29 -20.03 5.72
C SER A 50 19.78 -19.74 4.30
N ALA A 51 18.57 -19.18 4.16
CA ALA A 51 18.02 -18.72 2.88
C ALA A 51 18.53 -17.34 2.46
N TRP A 52 19.07 -16.54 3.40
CA TRP A 52 19.63 -15.21 3.14
C TRP A 52 21.01 -15.31 2.48
N SER A 53 21.05 -15.81 1.25
CA SER A 53 22.19 -15.71 0.34
C SER A 53 22.18 -14.31 -0.30
N THR A 54 22.63 -13.28 0.43
CA THR A 54 22.84 -11.98 -0.22
C THR A 54 24.00 -12.05 -1.19
N PRO A 55 23.91 -11.36 -2.34
CA PRO A 55 25.06 -11.18 -3.24
C PRO A 55 26.12 -10.22 -2.67
N TYR A 56 25.95 -9.75 -1.43
CA TYR A 56 26.81 -8.77 -0.77
C TYR A 56 27.32 -9.32 0.55
N ASP A 57 28.63 -9.18 0.80
CA ASP A 57 29.29 -9.58 2.04
C ASP A 57 29.34 -8.46 3.09
N LEU A 58 29.54 -7.22 2.64
CA LEU A 58 29.78 -6.06 3.51
C LEU A 58 28.89 -4.88 3.14
N LEU A 59 28.22 -4.33 4.14
CA LEU A 59 27.45 -3.11 4.04
C LEU A 59 28.25 -1.92 4.59
N VAL A 60 28.72 -1.05 3.71
CA VAL A 60 29.44 0.17 4.12
C VAL A 60 28.46 1.33 4.22
N ARG A 61 28.49 2.04 5.34
CA ARG A 61 27.60 3.17 5.65
C ARG A 61 28.41 4.32 6.25
N PRO A 62 27.95 5.58 6.12
CA PRO A 62 28.61 6.72 6.75
C PRO A 62 28.68 6.56 8.27
N ALA A 63 29.72 7.14 8.88
CA ALA A 63 29.93 7.07 10.32
C ALA A 63 28.72 7.63 11.09
N GLY A 64 28.32 6.96 12.17
CA GLY A 64 27.17 7.36 13.00
C GLY A 64 25.80 6.92 12.47
N SER A 65 25.71 6.30 11.29
CA SER A 65 24.42 5.83 10.73
C SER A 65 23.88 4.55 11.37
N VAL A 66 24.72 3.80 12.08
CA VAL A 66 24.33 2.55 12.74
C VAL A 66 23.60 2.87 14.04
N THR A 67 22.31 2.51 14.09
CA THR A 67 21.43 2.77 15.24
C THR A 67 21.79 1.88 16.45
N SER A 68 21.28 2.22 17.63
CA SER A 68 21.44 1.39 18.83
C SER A 68 20.80 0.01 18.68
N LEU A 69 19.65 -0.07 18.00
CA LEU A 69 18.93 -1.33 17.75
C LEU A 69 19.72 -2.25 16.82
N GLU A 70 20.25 -1.73 15.72
CA GLU A 70 21.08 -2.50 14.78
C GLU A 70 22.34 -3.06 15.46
N ARG A 71 22.94 -2.30 16.40
CA ARG A 71 24.08 -2.76 17.20
C ARG A 71 23.72 -3.85 18.21
N ALA A 72 22.51 -3.83 18.76
CA ALA A 72 22.06 -4.81 19.74
C ALA A 72 21.70 -6.14 19.08
N ASP A 73 20.98 -6.09 17.97
CA ASP A 73 20.39 -7.27 17.34
C ASP A 73 21.20 -7.79 16.15
N GLY A 74 22.19 -7.02 15.66
CA GLY A 74 22.99 -7.38 14.49
C GLY A 74 22.20 -7.40 13.18
N LEU A 75 21.01 -6.78 13.17
CA LEU A 75 20.10 -6.72 12.03
C LEU A 75 20.07 -5.31 11.44
N VAL A 76 19.95 -5.21 10.13
CA VAL A 76 19.73 -3.94 9.41
C VAL A 76 18.26 -3.90 8.97
N ARG A 77 17.60 -2.75 9.15
CA ARG A 77 16.21 -2.60 8.73
C ARG A 77 16.10 -2.74 7.20
N PRO A 78 15.07 -3.43 6.68
CA PRO A 78 14.76 -3.39 5.26
C PRO A 78 14.65 -1.95 4.76
N ASN A 79 15.05 -1.71 3.52
CA ASN A 79 15.03 -0.38 2.90
C ASN A 79 15.77 0.72 3.69
N TYR A 80 16.78 0.40 4.53
CA TYR A 80 17.48 1.39 5.37
C TYR A 80 18.03 2.60 4.59
N VAL A 81 18.35 2.41 3.31
CA VAL A 81 18.91 3.41 2.39
C VAL A 81 17.97 4.62 2.24
N SER A 82 16.66 4.42 2.36
CA SER A 82 15.64 5.49 2.30
C SER A 82 15.70 6.48 3.47
N GLY A 83 16.32 6.09 4.58
CA GLY A 83 16.36 6.85 5.84
C GLY A 83 17.72 7.45 6.20
N LEU A 84 18.69 7.46 5.29
CA LEU A 84 20.01 8.06 5.53
C LEU A 84 19.93 9.59 5.44
N ALA A 85 19.48 10.22 6.52
CA ALA A 85 19.27 11.68 6.61
C ALA A 85 20.57 12.52 6.64
N GLY A 86 21.75 11.90 6.63
CA GLY A 86 23.06 12.55 6.83
C GLY A 86 24.05 12.37 5.69
N GLY A 87 23.59 12.04 4.49
CA GLY A 87 24.43 11.78 3.31
C GLY A 87 24.94 10.33 3.22
N GLY A 88 25.97 10.14 2.38
CA GLY A 88 26.58 8.83 2.11
C GLY A 88 28.09 8.81 2.36
N ILE A 89 28.76 7.74 1.92
CA ILE A 89 30.22 7.77 1.78
C ILE A 89 30.60 8.63 0.56
N THR A 90 31.78 9.26 0.61
CA THR A 90 32.27 10.06 -0.52
C THR A 90 32.82 9.18 -1.64
N LEU A 91 32.95 9.73 -2.86
CA LEU A 91 33.61 9.03 -3.97
C LEU A 91 35.06 8.67 -3.64
N ALA A 92 35.79 9.54 -2.93
CA ALA A 92 37.15 9.24 -2.48
C ALA A 92 37.20 8.08 -1.47
N GLN A 93 36.19 7.95 -0.60
CA GLN A 93 36.07 6.79 0.29
C GLN A 93 35.73 5.52 -0.47
N LEU A 94 34.86 5.60 -1.48
CA LEU A 94 34.56 4.49 -2.37
C LEU A 94 35.81 4.02 -3.12
N ASP A 95 36.60 4.94 -3.67
CA ASP A 95 37.85 4.60 -4.36
C ASP A 95 38.84 3.94 -3.40
N ALA A 96 38.99 4.46 -2.17
CA ALA A 96 39.82 3.83 -1.15
C ALA A 96 39.35 2.40 -0.80
N ILE A 97 38.03 2.15 -0.77
CA ILE A 97 37.49 0.79 -0.55
C ILE A 97 37.80 -0.12 -1.74
N ARG A 98 37.70 0.39 -2.97
CA ARG A 98 38.01 -0.36 -4.19
C ARG A 98 39.48 -0.74 -4.30
N ASP A 99 40.36 0.09 -3.77
CA ASP A 99 41.81 -0.13 -3.81
C ASP A 99 42.29 -1.20 -2.80
N GLU A 100 41.47 -1.61 -1.83
CA GLU A 100 41.87 -2.62 -0.88
C GLU A 100 41.91 -4.02 -1.48
N SER A 101 43.08 -4.67 -1.34
CA SER A 101 43.37 -5.97 -1.96
C SER A 101 42.39 -7.11 -1.64
N SER A 102 41.66 -7.02 -0.52
CA SER A 102 40.65 -7.99 -0.12
C SER A 102 39.24 -7.70 -0.68
N VAL A 103 39.03 -6.55 -1.32
CA VAL A 103 37.76 -6.15 -1.93
C VAL A 103 37.76 -6.54 -3.40
N GLU A 104 36.90 -7.48 -3.77
CA GLU A 104 36.81 -7.93 -5.17
C GLU A 104 36.01 -6.94 -6.04
N VAL A 105 34.89 -6.45 -5.52
CA VAL A 105 33.97 -5.50 -6.17
C VAL A 105 33.29 -4.65 -5.11
N ALA A 106 33.08 -3.36 -5.41
CA ALA A 106 32.25 -2.46 -4.62
C ALA A 106 31.20 -1.80 -5.51
N ALA A 107 29.91 -2.02 -5.20
CA ALA A 107 28.78 -1.37 -5.85
C ALA A 107 28.20 -0.26 -4.96
N PRO A 108 28.40 1.02 -5.31
CA PRO A 108 27.73 2.12 -4.63
C PRO A 108 26.26 2.22 -5.02
N ILE A 109 25.44 2.65 -4.07
CA ILE A 109 24.05 3.06 -4.28
C ILE A 109 23.90 4.50 -3.80
N ALA A 110 23.35 5.36 -4.64
CA ALA A 110 23.12 6.78 -4.34
C ALA A 110 21.62 7.10 -4.50
N VAL A 111 20.94 7.43 -3.40
CA VAL A 111 19.52 7.83 -3.47
C VAL A 111 19.41 9.20 -4.12
N SER A 112 18.55 9.32 -5.12
CA SER A 112 18.27 10.60 -5.79
C SER A 112 16.94 11.22 -5.35
N GLY A 113 15.98 10.41 -4.87
CA GLY A 113 14.68 10.88 -4.43
C GLY A 113 13.57 9.86 -4.64
N TYR A 114 12.34 10.35 -4.79
CA TYR A 114 11.17 9.53 -5.07
C TYR A 114 10.42 10.05 -6.30
N ALA A 115 9.96 9.14 -7.13
CA ALA A 115 8.92 9.39 -8.13
C ALA A 115 7.56 9.02 -7.54
N LEU A 116 6.52 9.81 -7.81
CA LEU A 116 5.17 9.53 -7.33
C LEU A 116 4.33 8.96 -8.45
N TRP A 117 4.21 7.63 -8.48
CA TRP A 117 3.47 6.93 -9.53
C TRP A 117 1.99 6.85 -9.21
N ARG A 118 1.16 7.23 -10.17
CA ARG A 118 -0.29 7.07 -10.10
C ARG A 118 -0.65 5.70 -10.65
N LEU A 119 -0.67 4.67 -9.80
CA LEU A 119 -0.86 3.27 -10.23
C LEU A 119 -2.27 2.95 -10.77
N GLN A 120 -3.08 3.98 -11.07
CA GLN A 120 -4.50 3.91 -11.38
C GLN A 120 -5.25 3.22 -10.23
N GLY A 121 -6.11 3.99 -9.55
CA GLY A 121 -6.72 3.59 -8.29
C GLY A 121 -7.60 2.34 -8.32
N ILE A 122 -8.20 1.99 -7.17
CA ILE A 122 -9.32 1.05 -7.14
C ILE A 122 -10.62 1.81 -7.38
N GLY A 123 -11.29 1.54 -8.49
CA GLY A 123 -12.52 2.20 -8.91
C GLY A 123 -13.69 1.24 -9.03
N VAL A 124 -14.90 1.76 -8.84
CA VAL A 124 -16.13 1.03 -9.14
C VAL A 124 -17.01 1.83 -10.09
N THR A 125 -17.47 1.16 -11.15
CA THR A 125 -18.56 1.67 -11.99
C THR A 125 -19.88 1.14 -11.45
N LEU A 126 -20.83 2.03 -11.25
CA LEU A 126 -22.12 1.73 -10.68
C LEU A 126 -23.19 1.65 -11.77
N PRO A 127 -24.21 0.80 -11.60
CA PRO A 127 -25.32 0.77 -12.52
C PRO A 127 -26.20 2.01 -12.34
N ARG A 128 -26.68 2.55 -13.46
CA ARG A 128 -27.73 3.58 -13.46
C ARG A 128 -29.03 3.00 -12.85
N PRO A 129 -29.91 3.83 -12.28
CA PRO A 129 -31.19 3.35 -11.79
C PRO A 129 -32.05 2.78 -12.92
N ASN A 130 -32.84 1.75 -12.61
CA ASN A 130 -33.77 1.14 -13.56
C ASN A 130 -34.93 2.09 -13.87
N GLU A 131 -35.65 1.81 -14.95
CA GLU A 131 -36.88 2.51 -15.29
C GLU A 131 -37.91 2.40 -14.14
N GLY A 132 -38.23 3.54 -13.50
CA GLY A 132 -39.08 3.62 -12.31
C GLY A 132 -38.36 4.06 -11.02
N ASP A 133 -37.03 3.90 -10.93
CA ASP A 133 -36.22 4.41 -9.82
C ASP A 133 -35.70 5.82 -10.15
N SER A 134 -36.17 6.87 -9.48
CA SER A 134 -35.68 8.25 -9.72
C SER A 134 -34.24 8.45 -9.23
N VAL A 135 -33.88 7.79 -8.12
CA VAL A 135 -32.60 7.92 -7.42
C VAL A 135 -32.20 6.58 -6.79
N ARG A 136 -30.89 6.29 -6.79
CA ARG A 136 -30.27 5.25 -5.95
C ARG A 136 -29.18 5.85 -5.09
N VAL A 137 -28.97 5.26 -3.91
CA VAL A 137 -27.86 5.62 -3.03
C VAL A 137 -26.99 4.40 -2.81
N TYR A 138 -25.69 4.56 -3.04
CA TYR A 138 -24.69 3.54 -2.82
C TYR A 138 -23.79 3.92 -1.66
N ARG A 139 -23.41 2.92 -0.85
CA ARG A 139 -22.32 2.99 0.12
C ARG A 139 -21.13 2.26 -0.45
N LEU A 140 -20.03 2.98 -0.61
CA LEU A 140 -18.75 2.44 -1.02
C LEU A 140 -17.85 2.41 0.20
N SER A 141 -17.30 1.26 0.54
CA SER A 141 -16.31 1.12 1.60
C SER A 141 -15.01 0.66 0.98
N PHE A 142 -13.94 1.39 1.28
CA PHE A 142 -12.59 1.07 0.85
C PHE A 142 -11.77 0.68 2.07
N GLY A 143 -11.01 -0.40 1.92
CA GLY A 143 -10.12 -0.89 2.95
C GLY A 143 -8.85 -1.43 2.35
N GLU A 144 -7.90 -1.70 3.23
CA GLU A 144 -6.64 -2.33 2.90
C GLU A 144 -6.42 -3.52 3.81
N THR A 145 -5.85 -4.58 3.26
CA THR A 145 -5.34 -5.71 4.02
C THR A 145 -3.85 -5.86 3.75
N THR A 146 -3.03 -5.91 4.80
CA THR A 146 -1.56 -6.04 4.74
C THR A 146 -1.06 -7.18 5.63
N ASP A 147 0.27 -7.36 5.69
CA ASP A 147 0.94 -8.34 6.56
C ASP A 147 0.41 -9.76 6.36
N ALA A 148 0.40 -10.24 5.12
CA ALA A 148 -0.12 -11.54 4.72
C ALA A 148 -1.58 -11.81 5.19
N GLY A 149 -2.40 -10.76 5.27
CA GLY A 149 -3.80 -10.89 5.69
C GLY A 149 -4.07 -10.60 7.16
N MET A 150 -3.03 -10.33 7.96
CA MET A 150 -3.15 -10.19 9.42
C MET A 150 -3.60 -8.80 9.85
N SER A 151 -3.33 -7.77 9.05
CA SER A 151 -3.65 -6.39 9.35
C SER A 151 -4.73 -5.89 8.39
N ARG A 152 -5.75 -5.20 8.92
CA ARG A 152 -6.85 -4.63 8.13
C ARG A 152 -7.12 -3.20 8.55
N TYR A 153 -7.20 -2.32 7.56
CA TYR A 153 -7.41 -0.89 7.75
C TYR A 153 -8.62 -0.44 6.95
N ALA A 154 -9.48 0.39 7.56
CA ALA A 154 -10.50 1.11 6.84
C ALA A 154 -9.88 2.39 6.27
N ILE A 155 -9.98 2.60 4.96
CA ILE A 155 -9.47 3.79 4.29
C ILE A 155 -10.54 4.88 4.30
N GLN A 156 -11.70 4.58 3.71
CA GLN A 156 -12.79 5.54 3.55
C GLN A 156 -14.13 4.83 3.39
N VAL A 157 -15.19 5.47 3.87
CA VAL A 157 -16.56 5.18 3.46
C VAL A 157 -17.08 6.39 2.67
N HIS A 158 -17.61 6.12 1.49
CA HIS A 158 -18.09 7.14 0.55
C HIS A 158 -19.54 6.83 0.16
N TYR A 159 -20.39 7.85 0.09
CA TYR A 159 -21.76 7.68 -0.38
C TYR A 159 -21.92 8.32 -1.76
N LEU A 160 -22.59 7.62 -2.68
CA LEU A 160 -22.84 8.12 -4.03
C LEU A 160 -24.34 8.06 -4.34
N VAL A 161 -24.91 9.23 -4.61
CA VAL A 161 -26.31 9.40 -5.04
C VAL A 161 -26.36 9.44 -6.56
N VAL A 162 -27.06 8.49 -7.18
CA VAL A 162 -27.16 8.36 -8.63
C VAL A 162 -28.60 8.61 -9.06
N ALA A 163 -28.83 9.68 -9.81
CA ALA A 163 -30.14 10.00 -10.38
C ALA A 163 -30.31 9.40 -11.77
N SER A 164 -31.52 8.95 -12.11
CA SER A 164 -31.85 8.49 -13.47
C SER A 164 -32.13 9.63 -14.44
N SER A 165 -32.41 10.83 -13.93
CA SER A 165 -32.71 12.04 -14.71
C SER A 165 -32.19 13.30 -14.01
N GLY A 166 -32.31 14.46 -14.67
CA GLY A 166 -31.97 15.74 -14.06
C GLY A 166 -30.52 16.21 -14.31
N TRP A 167 -30.05 17.08 -13.43
CA TRP A 167 -28.79 17.81 -13.56
C TRP A 167 -27.97 17.76 -12.27
N PHE A 168 -26.67 17.53 -12.41
CA PHE A 168 -25.68 17.77 -11.36
C PHE A 168 -24.85 19.01 -11.74
N ARG A 169 -24.72 19.98 -10.83
CA ARG A 169 -23.93 21.19 -11.07
C ARG A 169 -22.84 21.30 -10.01
N LEU A 170 -21.58 21.29 -10.40
CA LEU A 170 -20.43 21.51 -9.52
C LEU A 170 -19.96 22.97 -9.63
N ASP A 171 -19.83 23.64 -8.48
CA ASP A 171 -19.14 24.92 -8.39
C ASP A 171 -17.63 24.67 -8.29
N PRO A 172 -16.82 25.08 -9.29
CA PRO A 172 -15.38 24.82 -9.29
C PRO A 172 -14.61 25.62 -8.23
N GLN A 173 -15.19 26.68 -7.65
CA GLN A 173 -14.54 27.47 -6.62
C GLN A 173 -14.70 26.86 -5.24
N THR A 174 -15.89 26.34 -4.95
CA THR A 174 -16.24 25.82 -3.63
C THR A 174 -16.17 24.30 -3.54
N LEU A 175 -16.14 23.61 -4.69
CA LEU A 175 -16.23 22.14 -4.83
C LEU A 175 -17.52 21.55 -4.23
N PHE A 176 -18.52 22.39 -3.96
CA PHE A 176 -19.87 21.95 -3.66
C PHE A 176 -20.66 21.76 -4.95
N GLY A 177 -21.30 20.60 -5.05
CA GLY A 177 -22.22 20.23 -6.09
C GLY A 177 -23.67 20.32 -5.66
N GLN A 178 -24.57 20.44 -6.63
CA GLN A 178 -26.00 20.39 -6.40
C GLN A 178 -26.65 19.45 -7.40
N LEU A 179 -27.32 18.43 -6.89
CA LEU A 179 -28.15 17.52 -7.66
C LEU A 179 -29.58 18.07 -7.76
N THR A 180 -30.19 18.00 -8.93
CA THR A 180 -31.59 18.34 -9.15
C THR A 180 -32.25 17.32 -10.07
N THR A 181 -33.23 16.57 -9.57
CA THR A 181 -33.95 15.51 -10.29
C THR A 181 -35.39 15.43 -9.79
N GLY A 182 -36.38 15.65 -10.66
CA GLY A 182 -37.78 15.83 -10.23
C GLY A 182 -37.90 16.91 -9.15
N ASP A 183 -38.49 16.56 -8.00
CA ASP A 183 -38.63 17.44 -6.83
C ASP A 183 -37.41 17.44 -5.90
N VAL A 184 -36.39 16.63 -6.18
CA VAL A 184 -35.19 16.53 -5.38
C VAL A 184 -34.24 17.68 -5.69
N LYS A 185 -33.82 18.39 -4.65
CA LYS A 185 -32.70 19.32 -4.69
C LYS A 185 -31.76 19.01 -3.52
N MET A 186 -30.60 18.43 -3.80
CA MET A 186 -29.66 17.94 -2.79
C MET A 186 -28.28 18.58 -3.02
N GLY A 187 -27.65 19.04 -1.93
CA GLY A 187 -26.24 19.44 -1.95
C GLY A 187 -25.34 18.21 -1.87
N CYS A 188 -24.26 18.20 -2.63
CA CYS A 188 -23.31 17.11 -2.71
C CYS A 188 -21.90 17.69 -2.61
N GLY A 189 -20.97 16.99 -1.98
CA GLY A 189 -19.60 17.45 -1.80
C GLY A 189 -19.34 18.38 -0.60
N GLY A 190 -18.06 18.52 -0.26
CA GLY A 190 -17.46 19.43 0.72
C GLY A 190 -17.47 18.99 2.21
N THR A 191 -16.27 18.80 2.77
CA THR A 191 -15.85 19.39 4.07
C THR A 191 -14.39 19.84 3.96
N GLU A 192 -14.00 20.88 4.71
CA GLU A 192 -12.71 21.58 4.62
C GLU A 192 -11.52 20.82 5.23
N VAL A 193 -11.72 19.63 5.82
CA VAL A 193 -10.66 18.87 6.51
C VAL A 193 -10.68 17.36 6.22
N THR A 194 -11.81 16.75 5.83
CA THR A 194 -11.86 15.30 5.55
C THR A 194 -12.99 14.92 4.59
N GLY A 195 -12.73 14.94 3.28
CA GLY A 195 -13.44 14.10 2.31
C GLY A 195 -14.85 14.51 1.87
N TYR A 196 -15.16 14.20 0.62
CA TYR A 196 -16.52 14.20 0.07
C TYR A 196 -17.29 13.05 0.75
N GLU A 197 -18.11 13.26 1.79
CA GLU A 197 -18.89 12.13 2.34
C GLU A 197 -19.98 11.66 1.36
N VAL A 198 -20.51 12.58 0.55
CA VAL A 198 -21.57 12.32 -0.42
C VAL A 198 -21.21 12.95 -1.77
N SER A 199 -21.05 12.14 -2.80
CA SER A 199 -21.00 12.58 -4.20
C SER A 199 -22.34 12.34 -4.90
N CYS A 200 -22.57 13.06 -5.99
CA CYS A 200 -23.78 12.89 -6.79
C CYS A 200 -23.43 12.72 -8.26
N TRP A 201 -24.25 11.93 -8.95
CA TRP A 201 -24.19 11.77 -10.39
C TRP A 201 -25.60 11.92 -10.97
N ALA A 202 -25.68 12.63 -12.10
CA ALA A 202 -26.86 12.76 -12.93
C ALA A 202 -26.47 12.60 -14.40
N PRO A 203 -27.41 12.23 -15.29
CA PRO A 203 -27.11 12.03 -16.71
C PRO A 203 -26.74 13.33 -17.44
N ASN A 204 -27.05 14.50 -16.87
CA ASN A 204 -26.57 15.78 -17.36
C ASN A 204 -25.76 16.47 -16.25
N GLN A 205 -24.62 17.05 -16.61
CA GLN A 205 -23.67 17.63 -15.67
C GLN A 205 -23.24 19.02 -16.14
N CYS A 206 -22.98 19.90 -15.17
CA CYS A 206 -22.31 21.17 -15.40
C CYS A 206 -21.09 21.27 -14.49
N PHE A 207 -19.92 21.49 -15.08
CA PHE A 207 -18.67 21.79 -14.38
C PHE A 207 -18.29 23.24 -14.66
N GLY A 208 -18.60 24.13 -13.72
CA GLY A 208 -18.63 25.57 -13.99
C GLY A 208 -19.60 25.88 -15.14
N ASP A 209 -19.12 26.57 -16.17
CA ASP A 209 -19.94 26.98 -17.33
C ASP A 209 -20.10 25.89 -18.40
N ARG A 210 -19.38 24.76 -18.28
CA ARG A 210 -19.46 23.66 -19.24
C ARG A 210 -20.56 22.70 -18.84
N CYS A 211 -21.65 22.69 -19.61
CA CYS A 211 -22.79 21.81 -19.39
C CYS A 211 -22.98 20.83 -20.55
N GLY A 212 -23.32 19.58 -20.23
CA GLY A 212 -23.58 18.55 -21.23
C GLY A 212 -24.08 17.24 -20.62
N PRO A 213 -24.32 16.21 -21.44
CA PRO A 213 -24.50 14.86 -20.94
C PRO A 213 -23.24 14.39 -20.19
N ALA A 214 -23.41 13.55 -19.17
CA ALA A 214 -22.29 12.93 -18.47
C ALA A 214 -21.48 12.06 -19.45
N GLU A 215 -20.17 12.30 -19.53
CA GLU A 215 -19.24 11.52 -20.36
C GLU A 215 -19.06 10.12 -19.78
N ASP A 216 -18.89 10.05 -18.46
CA ASP A 216 -18.66 8.80 -17.74
C ASP A 216 -19.92 8.24 -17.06
N PRO A 217 -20.03 6.90 -16.96
CA PRO A 217 -21.03 6.27 -16.09
C PRO A 217 -20.82 6.67 -14.62
N PRO A 218 -21.85 6.55 -13.76
CA PRO A 218 -21.67 6.82 -12.34
C PRO A 218 -20.61 5.89 -11.77
N GLY A 219 -19.68 6.44 -11.01
CA GLY A 219 -18.60 5.69 -10.41
C GLY A 219 -17.85 6.52 -9.40
N TYR A 220 -16.99 5.84 -8.65
CA TYR A 220 -16.07 6.46 -7.72
C TYR A 220 -14.85 5.57 -7.57
N GLY A 221 -13.68 6.16 -7.42
CA GLY A 221 -12.45 5.43 -7.20
C GLY A 221 -11.53 6.16 -6.26
N LEU A 222 -10.65 5.38 -5.63
CA LEU A 222 -9.56 5.90 -4.83
C LEU A 222 -8.27 5.79 -5.61
N GLU A 223 -7.73 6.93 -6.00
CA GLU A 223 -6.40 7.01 -6.60
C GLU A 223 -5.33 6.50 -5.63
N MET A 224 -4.44 5.66 -6.14
CA MET A 224 -3.30 5.17 -5.38
C MET A 224 -2.02 5.83 -5.90
N LEU A 225 -1.38 6.59 -5.02
CA LEU A 225 -0.07 7.18 -5.24
C LEU A 225 0.99 6.29 -4.60
N GLN A 226 1.86 5.70 -5.41
CA GLN A 226 2.99 4.92 -4.93
C GLN A 226 4.29 5.71 -5.03
N PRO A 227 4.95 6.04 -3.91
CA PRO A 227 6.30 6.57 -3.94
C PRO A 227 7.29 5.48 -4.32
N VAL A 228 7.97 5.65 -5.44
CA VAL A 228 9.02 4.76 -5.93
C VAL A 228 10.38 5.40 -5.69
N LEU A 229 11.23 4.74 -4.89
CA LEU A 229 12.60 5.19 -4.64
C LEU A 229 13.40 5.17 -5.93
N VAL A 230 14.04 6.30 -6.25
CA VAL A 230 14.98 6.41 -7.37
C VAL A 230 16.39 6.44 -6.79
N ALA A 231 17.23 5.49 -7.23
CA ALA A 231 18.62 5.41 -6.83
C ALA A 231 19.53 5.20 -8.05
N GLY A 232 20.66 5.92 -8.05
CA GLY A 232 21.78 5.65 -8.95
C GLY A 232 22.57 4.45 -8.47
N ILE A 233 22.98 3.60 -9.41
CA ILE A 233 23.79 2.41 -9.19
C ILE A 233 25.01 2.44 -10.11
N ASP A 234 26.06 1.68 -9.75
CA ASP A 234 27.11 1.28 -10.70
C ASP A 234 26.68 -0.03 -11.40
N PRO A 235 26.18 0.02 -12.64
CA PRO A 235 25.59 -1.17 -13.27
C PRO A 235 26.61 -2.28 -13.52
N MET A 236 27.89 -1.95 -13.73
CA MET A 236 28.93 -2.96 -13.96
C MET A 236 29.28 -3.68 -12.65
N ALA A 237 29.35 -2.95 -11.55
CA ALA A 237 29.56 -3.54 -10.23
C ALA A 237 28.37 -4.42 -9.83
N GLU A 238 27.14 -3.97 -10.02
CA GLU A 238 25.92 -4.75 -9.71
C GLU A 238 25.76 -6.01 -10.58
N ALA A 239 26.21 -5.97 -11.85
CA ALA A 239 26.23 -7.16 -12.70
C ALA A 239 27.27 -8.21 -12.21
N ARG A 240 28.41 -7.76 -11.66
CA ARG A 240 29.40 -8.67 -11.09
C ARG A 240 28.97 -9.25 -9.75
N LEU A 241 28.35 -8.44 -8.89
CA LEU A 241 27.94 -8.84 -7.53
C LEU A 241 26.61 -9.58 -7.52
N ALA A 242 25.56 -8.95 -8.01
CA ALA A 242 24.18 -9.44 -7.92
C ALA A 242 23.69 -10.11 -9.20
N HIS A 243 24.51 -10.13 -10.26
CA HIS A 243 24.11 -10.64 -11.59
C HIS A 243 22.83 -10.00 -12.10
N LEU A 244 22.63 -8.71 -11.78
CA LEU A 244 21.42 -7.97 -12.11
C LEU A 244 21.17 -7.91 -13.63
N ASP A 245 22.23 -7.99 -14.43
CA ASP A 245 22.19 -8.11 -15.89
C ASP A 245 21.46 -9.37 -16.38
N ARG A 246 21.48 -10.44 -15.60
CA ARG A 246 20.78 -11.72 -15.90
C ARG A 246 19.34 -11.75 -15.41
N CYS A 247 18.94 -10.77 -14.59
CA CYS A 247 17.59 -10.64 -14.03
C CYS A 247 16.66 -9.82 -14.92
N VAL A 248 17.17 -9.20 -16.00
CA VAL A 248 16.38 -8.38 -16.91
C VAL A 248 15.42 -9.28 -17.71
N VAL A 249 14.12 -9.16 -17.41
CA VAL A 249 13.05 -9.91 -18.10
C VAL A 249 12.54 -9.20 -19.37
N ASN A 250 12.66 -7.87 -19.43
CA ASN A 250 12.25 -7.05 -20.57
C ASN A 250 13.20 -5.85 -20.72
N GLY A 251 13.40 -5.39 -21.96
CA GLY A 251 14.27 -4.28 -22.29
C GLY A 251 15.74 -4.69 -22.36
N ARG A 252 16.63 -3.81 -21.87
CA ARG A 252 18.07 -4.02 -21.85
C ARG A 252 18.65 -3.57 -20.52
N TYR A 253 19.72 -4.22 -20.10
CA TYR A 253 20.47 -3.80 -18.92
C TYR A 253 21.14 -2.43 -19.13
N LEU A 254 21.39 -1.71 -18.02
CA LEU A 254 22.10 -0.44 -18.02
C LEU A 254 23.57 -0.69 -18.37
N ASN A 255 24.12 0.15 -19.24
CA ASN A 255 25.55 0.15 -19.55
C ASN A 255 26.19 1.43 -19.01
N ALA A 256 27.52 1.45 -18.91
CA ALA A 256 28.25 2.60 -18.36
C ALA A 256 28.05 3.91 -19.16
N SER A 257 27.61 3.82 -20.41
CA SER A 257 27.30 4.99 -21.25
C SER A 257 25.85 5.47 -21.14
N ALA A 258 24.98 4.75 -20.42
CA ALA A 258 23.59 5.12 -20.27
C ALA A 258 23.51 6.45 -19.52
N SER A 259 23.04 7.49 -20.22
CA SER A 259 22.96 8.85 -19.71
C SER A 259 21.53 9.37 -19.87
N PRO A 260 21.08 10.29 -19.00
CA PRO A 260 19.81 10.98 -19.21
C PRO A 260 19.81 11.72 -20.57
N GLU A 261 18.70 11.62 -21.31
CA GLU A 261 18.53 12.26 -22.60
C GLU A 261 17.35 13.27 -22.54
N PRO A 262 17.47 14.47 -23.13
CA PRO A 262 16.39 15.44 -23.10
C PRO A 262 15.22 15.00 -23.98
N ALA A 263 14.00 15.02 -23.43
CA ALA A 263 12.75 14.70 -24.11
C ALA A 263 12.03 15.98 -24.55
N ARG A 264 12.64 16.73 -25.50
CA ARG A 264 12.16 18.07 -25.88
C ARG A 264 10.84 18.07 -26.63
N ASP A 265 10.52 16.98 -27.32
CA ASP A 265 9.31 16.84 -28.13
C ASP A 265 8.09 16.41 -27.30
N ARG A 266 8.25 16.22 -25.98
CA ARG A 266 7.12 15.99 -25.06
C ARG A 266 6.49 17.30 -24.62
N ASP A 267 5.22 17.23 -24.24
CA ASP A 267 4.49 18.33 -23.64
C ASP A 267 3.99 17.91 -22.24
N PRO A 268 4.56 18.46 -21.15
CA PRO A 268 5.68 19.41 -21.13
C PRO A 268 7.02 18.73 -21.50
N PRO A 269 8.03 19.49 -21.97
CA PRO A 269 9.37 18.96 -22.22
C PRO A 269 9.99 18.35 -20.96
N GLY A 270 10.64 17.20 -21.10
CA GLY A 270 11.18 16.44 -19.96
C GLY A 270 12.58 15.89 -20.17
N THR A 271 12.98 14.93 -19.34
CA THR A 271 14.22 14.15 -19.47
C THR A 271 13.88 12.66 -19.39
N VAL A 272 14.37 11.88 -20.34
CA VAL A 272 14.33 10.41 -20.28
C VAL A 272 15.53 9.93 -19.48
N ILE A 273 15.28 9.22 -18.38
CA ILE A 273 16.33 8.62 -17.55
C ILE A 273 16.28 7.11 -17.78
N PRO A 274 17.37 6.48 -18.28
CA PRO A 274 17.44 5.03 -18.33
C PRO A 274 17.37 4.45 -16.92
N ALA A 275 16.43 3.53 -16.68
CA ALA A 275 16.20 2.95 -15.36
C ALA A 275 16.02 1.43 -15.45
N LEU A 276 16.39 0.73 -14.37
CA LEU A 276 15.96 -0.63 -14.12
C LEU A 276 14.78 -0.60 -13.15
N LEU A 277 13.78 -1.41 -13.45
CA LEU A 277 12.58 -1.50 -12.66
C LEU A 277 12.33 -2.96 -12.30
N SER A 278 11.84 -3.19 -11.09
CA SER A 278 11.32 -4.50 -10.70
C SER A 278 10.09 -4.85 -11.55
N ASP A 279 9.93 -6.11 -11.94
CA ASP A 279 8.74 -6.58 -12.66
C ASP A 279 7.53 -6.84 -11.73
N ARG A 280 7.71 -6.55 -10.44
CA ARG A 280 6.75 -6.75 -9.36
C ARG A 280 6.88 -5.70 -8.28
N SER A 281 5.78 -5.43 -7.58
CA SER A 281 5.81 -4.73 -6.31
C SER A 281 6.20 -5.69 -5.18
N PHE A 282 6.87 -5.15 -4.17
CA PHE A 282 7.14 -5.84 -2.91
C PHE A 282 6.22 -5.34 -1.78
N VAL A 283 5.29 -4.44 -2.11
CA VAL A 283 4.24 -4.00 -1.18
C VAL A 283 3.22 -5.13 -1.03
N ASP A 284 3.21 -5.75 0.14
CA ASP A 284 2.21 -6.76 0.52
C ASP A 284 0.94 -6.08 1.02
N ALA A 285 0.15 -5.57 0.07
CA ALA A 285 -1.13 -4.94 0.34
C ALA A 285 -2.17 -5.34 -0.71
N THR A 286 -3.40 -5.52 -0.24
CA THR A 286 -4.59 -5.72 -1.07
C THR A 286 -5.60 -4.63 -0.73
N LEU A 287 -5.96 -3.83 -1.73
CA LEU A 287 -7.05 -2.88 -1.63
C LEU A 287 -8.37 -3.61 -1.87
N THR A 288 -9.33 -3.34 -1.00
CA THR A 288 -10.69 -3.86 -1.11
C THR A 288 -11.65 -2.71 -1.34
N SER A 289 -12.51 -2.84 -2.34
CA SER A 289 -13.68 -1.98 -2.52
C SER A 289 -14.95 -2.80 -2.31
N LYS A 290 -15.88 -2.26 -1.53
CA LYS A 290 -17.19 -2.88 -1.27
C LYS A 290 -18.28 -1.88 -1.60
N VAL A 291 -19.20 -2.27 -2.48
CA VAL A 291 -20.36 -1.48 -2.89
C VAL A 291 -21.62 -2.12 -2.33
N GLU A 292 -22.45 -1.32 -1.68
CA GLU A 292 -23.77 -1.72 -1.21
C GLU A 292 -24.81 -0.68 -1.62
N ARG A 293 -26.06 -1.09 -1.76
CA ARG A 293 -27.18 -0.25 -2.17
C ARG A 293 -28.16 -0.04 -1.01
N ALA A 294 -28.60 1.20 -0.81
CA ALA A 294 -29.65 1.50 0.16
C ALA A 294 -30.99 0.92 -0.29
N THR A 295 -31.73 0.28 0.61
CA THR A 295 -33.10 -0.20 0.32
C THR A 295 -34.10 0.93 0.22
N ASP A 296 -33.91 1.98 1.01
CA ASP A 296 -34.67 3.22 0.96
C ASP A 296 -33.72 4.41 0.69
N PRO A 297 -33.54 4.79 -0.59
CA PRO A 297 -32.68 5.92 -0.94
C PRO A 297 -33.25 7.25 -0.45
N TRP A 298 -34.56 7.35 -0.25
CA TRP A 298 -35.24 8.61 0.06
C TRP A 298 -35.00 9.08 1.48
N ALA A 299 -34.83 8.16 2.44
CA ALA A 299 -34.42 8.50 3.79
C ALA A 299 -33.10 9.30 3.79
N ILE A 300 -32.14 8.93 2.94
CA ILE A 300 -30.83 9.58 2.85
C ILE A 300 -30.91 10.88 2.05
N VAL A 301 -31.59 10.87 0.91
CA VAL A 301 -31.72 12.05 0.02
C VAL A 301 -32.40 13.22 0.73
N HIS A 302 -33.33 12.97 1.65
CA HIS A 302 -33.98 14.01 2.46
C HIS A 302 -33.21 14.39 3.74
N GLY A 303 -31.94 13.98 3.87
CA GLY A 303 -31.05 14.37 4.97
C GLY A 303 -31.13 13.49 6.22
N GLY A 304 -31.70 12.28 6.11
CA GLY A 304 -31.65 11.29 7.18
C GLY A 304 -30.24 10.70 7.37
N PRO A 305 -29.93 10.18 8.58
CA PRO A 305 -28.60 9.63 8.89
C PRO A 305 -28.33 8.33 8.12
N THR A 306 -27.15 8.21 7.53
CA THR A 306 -26.71 7.03 6.76
C THR A 306 -26.51 5.78 7.63
N GLU A 307 -26.27 5.95 8.93
CA GLU A 307 -26.11 4.87 9.92
C GLU A 307 -27.36 4.00 10.10
N ASN A 308 -28.54 4.61 9.92
CA ASN A 308 -29.82 3.92 10.07
C ASN A 308 -30.33 3.28 8.78
N ALA A 309 -29.62 3.48 7.66
CA ALA A 309 -30.00 2.91 6.39
C ALA A 309 -29.74 1.40 6.35
N VAL A 310 -30.65 0.67 5.71
CA VAL A 310 -30.45 -0.76 5.42
C VAL A 310 -29.75 -0.88 4.06
N TRP A 311 -28.63 -1.59 4.06
CA TRP A 311 -27.75 -1.77 2.91
C TRP A 311 -27.85 -3.20 2.39
N THR A 312 -27.93 -3.35 1.06
CA THR A 312 -28.17 -4.63 0.37
C THR A 312 -27.28 -4.77 -0.86
N ASP A 313 -27.30 -5.96 -1.49
CA ASP A 313 -26.58 -6.27 -2.72
C ASP A 313 -25.05 -6.02 -2.65
N PRO A 314 -24.34 -6.54 -1.64
CA PRO A 314 -22.91 -6.29 -1.49
C PRO A 314 -22.13 -6.88 -2.67
N GLN A 315 -21.36 -6.03 -3.35
CA GLN A 315 -20.35 -6.43 -4.32
C GLN A 315 -18.98 -6.03 -3.79
N GLN A 316 -18.03 -6.96 -3.77
CA GLN A 316 -16.67 -6.71 -3.33
C GLN A 316 -15.70 -7.01 -4.48
N THR A 317 -14.74 -6.12 -4.66
CA THR A 317 -13.61 -6.30 -5.57
C THR A 317 -12.33 -6.07 -4.77
N ASP A 318 -11.39 -6.99 -4.92
CA ASP A 318 -10.08 -6.92 -4.29
C ASP A 318 -9.02 -6.77 -5.39
N GLU A 319 -8.06 -5.87 -5.19
CA GLU A 319 -6.96 -5.62 -6.11
C GLU A 319 -5.66 -5.56 -5.31
N THR A 320 -4.67 -6.39 -5.67
CA THR A 320 -3.36 -6.36 -5.02
C THR A 320 -2.52 -5.20 -5.55
N VAL A 321 -1.70 -4.58 -4.70
CA VAL A 321 -0.80 -3.50 -5.14
C VAL A 321 0.19 -4.00 -6.21
N ASP A 322 0.63 -5.26 -6.17
CA ASP A 322 1.44 -5.88 -7.22
C ASP A 322 0.72 -5.95 -8.58
N ALA A 323 -0.57 -6.27 -8.58
CA ALA A 323 -1.37 -6.33 -9.82
C ALA A 323 -1.53 -4.92 -10.43
N MET A 324 -1.86 -3.92 -9.61
CA MET A 324 -1.95 -2.51 -10.05
C MET A 324 -0.61 -2.02 -10.59
N TYR A 325 0.48 -2.33 -9.87
CA TYR A 325 1.83 -2.02 -10.29
C TYR A 325 2.17 -2.62 -11.65
N ARG A 326 1.91 -3.92 -11.85
CA ARG A 326 2.16 -4.59 -13.14
C ARG A 326 1.30 -4.06 -14.29
N GLN A 327 0.07 -3.64 -14.01
CA GLN A 327 -0.77 -2.96 -15.00
C GLN A 327 -0.21 -1.59 -15.37
N TYR A 328 0.46 -0.90 -14.44
CA TYR A 328 1.08 0.41 -14.68
C TYR A 328 2.44 0.34 -15.39
N ILE A 329 3.24 -0.72 -15.19
CA ILE A 329 4.60 -0.85 -15.78
C ILE A 329 4.66 -0.46 -17.28
N PRO A 330 3.76 -0.93 -18.17
CA PRO A 330 3.82 -0.59 -19.59
C PRO A 330 3.67 0.90 -19.89
N HIS A 331 3.03 1.66 -18.98
CA HIS A 331 2.78 3.09 -19.09
C HIS A 331 3.87 3.95 -18.43
N VAL A 332 4.88 3.31 -17.81
CA VAL A 332 5.99 4.03 -17.18
C VAL A 332 6.73 4.85 -18.24
N GLY A 333 6.79 6.15 -17.98
CA GLY A 333 7.42 7.10 -18.88
C GLY A 333 6.52 7.58 -20.02
N GLU A 334 5.23 7.23 -20.09
CA GLU A 334 4.27 7.89 -20.99
C GLU A 334 3.85 9.26 -20.45
N GLU A 335 3.68 9.36 -19.12
CA GLU A 335 3.39 10.60 -18.43
C GLU A 335 4.68 11.32 -17.99
N VAL A 336 4.63 12.65 -17.93
CA VAL A 336 5.66 13.44 -17.24
C VAL A 336 5.30 13.46 -15.76
N ASP A 337 6.23 13.01 -14.90
CA ASP A 337 6.07 13.22 -13.47
C ASP A 337 6.23 14.71 -13.18
N GLU A 338 5.10 15.39 -12.92
CA GLU A 338 5.03 16.82 -12.62
C GLU A 338 5.41 17.15 -11.15
N TRP A 339 5.51 16.12 -10.30
CA TRP A 339 5.77 16.26 -8.86
C TRP A 339 6.99 15.46 -8.41
N PRO A 340 8.13 15.52 -9.11
CA PRO A 340 9.25 14.73 -8.67
C PRO A 340 9.79 15.36 -7.39
N LEU A 341 9.65 14.63 -6.29
CA LEU A 341 10.32 14.96 -5.04
C LEU A 341 11.80 14.55 -5.18
N TRP A 342 12.54 15.31 -5.99
CA TRP A 342 13.99 15.27 -6.01
C TRP A 342 14.53 16.04 -4.80
N SER A 343 14.37 15.48 -3.60
CA SER A 343 15.24 15.84 -2.48
C SER A 343 15.56 14.59 -1.68
N ALA A 344 16.65 13.94 -2.04
CA ALA A 344 17.36 13.06 -1.13
C ALA A 344 18.86 13.42 -1.20
N GLY A 345 19.30 14.21 -0.23
CA GLY A 345 20.70 14.62 -0.04
C GLY A 345 21.04 15.99 -0.63
N ASP A 346 20.85 17.04 0.18
CA ASP A 346 21.87 18.10 0.24
C ASP A 346 23.10 17.57 1.02
#